data_AF-M1AUF6-F1
#
_entry.id   AF-M1AUF6-F1
#
_cell.length_a   1.000
_cell.length_b   1.000
_cell.length_c   1.000
_cell.angle_alpha   90.00
_cell.angle_beta   90.00
_cell.angle_gamma   90.00
#
_symmetry.space_group_name_H-M   'P 1'
#
loop_
_entity.id
_entity.type
_entity.pdbx_description
1 polymer ?
#
loop_
_entity_poly.entity_id
_entity_poly.type
_entity_poly.pdbx_seq_one_letter_code
_entity_poly.pdbx_strand_id
1 'polypeptide(L)'
;MVQCGVKPNEVTFTSVLHACGHAGLVDVGLCLFNFMLRNHSGSIRTDHYTCMVDLLGRAGRLDEAYELIKIMTFEPSHGIWGALLGGCVIHENMELGELSAR
;
A
#
# COMPACT_ATOMS: atom_id res chain seq x y z
N MET A 1 -6.52 -15.91 -15.86
CA MET A 1 -6.49 -14.51 -16.37
C MET A 1 -5.31 -14.31 -17.33
N VAL A 2 -4.08 -14.14 -16.85
CA VAL A 2 -2.91 -13.83 -17.71
C VAL A 2 -2.62 -14.92 -18.76
N GLN A 3 -2.64 -16.20 -18.36
CA GLN A 3 -2.46 -17.33 -19.28
C GLN A 3 -3.53 -17.41 -20.38
N CYS A 4 -4.69 -16.79 -20.15
CA CYS A 4 -5.79 -16.72 -21.12
C CYS A 4 -5.70 -15.45 -22.00
N GLY A 5 -4.59 -14.69 -21.93
CA GLY A 5 -4.42 -13.44 -22.67
C GLY A 5 -5.17 -12.24 -22.09
N VAL A 6 -5.82 -12.38 -20.93
CA VAL A 6 -6.57 -11.29 -20.29
C VAL A 6 -5.61 -10.44 -19.47
N LYS A 7 -5.57 -9.13 -19.76
CA LYS A 7 -4.75 -8.17 -19.01
C LYS A 7 -5.38 -7.85 -17.66
N PRO A 8 -4.61 -7.88 -16.55
CA PRO A 8 -5.09 -7.36 -15.27
C PRO A 8 -5.46 -5.88 -15.39
N ASN A 9 -6.51 -5.48 -14.68
CA ASN A 9 -6.93 -4.09 -14.52
C ASN A 9 -6.74 -3.61 -13.08
N GLU A 10 -7.09 -2.36 -12.81
CA GLU A 10 -6.96 -1.72 -11.50
C GLU A 10 -7.67 -2.50 -10.39
N VAL A 11 -8.88 -2.98 -10.63
CA VAL A 11 -9.68 -3.77 -9.66
C VAL A 11 -9.00 -5.10 -9.33
N THR A 12 -8.42 -5.75 -10.33
CA THR A 12 -7.68 -7.01 -10.14
C THR A 12 -6.51 -6.79 -9.20
N PHE A 13 -5.72 -5.74 -9.44
CA PHE A 13 -4.57 -5.43 -8.60
C PHE A 13 -4.95 -5.07 -7.17
N THR A 14 -5.99 -4.24 -6.98
CA THR A 14 -6.50 -3.91 -5.65
C THR A 14 -6.89 -5.17 -4.87
N SER A 15 -7.60 -6.09 -5.54
CA SER A 15 -8.08 -7.33 -4.93
C SER A 15 -6.92 -8.22 -4.44
N VAL A 16 -5.86 -8.36 -5.25
CA VAL A 16 -4.69 -9.16 -4.87
C VAL A 16 -3.87 -8.47 -3.78
N LEU A 17 -3.71 -7.15 -3.82
CA LEU A 17 -3.01 -6.40 -2.77
C LEU A 17 -3.74 -6.52 -1.41
N HIS A 18 -5.07 -6.40 -1.40
CA HIS A 18 -5.87 -6.67 -0.20
C HIS A 18 -5.66 -8.10 0.31
N ALA A 19 -5.69 -9.10 -0.58
CA ALA A 19 -5.45 -10.48 -0.19
C ALA A 19 -4.06 -10.68 0.43
N CYS A 20 -3.02 -10.05 -0.14
CA CYS A 20 -1.68 -10.04 0.44
C CYS A 20 -1.66 -9.38 1.84
N GLY A 21 -2.37 -8.27 2.02
CA GLY A 21 -2.47 -7.58 3.30
C GLY A 21 -3.15 -8.43 4.38
N HIS A 22 -4.26 -9.07 4.04
CA HIS A 22 -4.96 -9.98 4.95
C HIS A 22 -4.16 -11.25 5.27
N ALA A 23 -3.42 -11.79 4.32
CA ALA A 23 -2.60 -12.98 4.49
C ALA A 23 -1.22 -12.71 5.13
N GLY A 24 -0.87 -11.43 5.37
CA GLY A 24 0.47 -11.05 5.85
C GLY A 24 1.59 -11.32 4.85
N LEU A 25 1.27 -11.43 3.55
CA LEU A 25 2.22 -11.71 2.48
C LEU A 25 2.88 -10.41 1.98
N VAL A 26 3.63 -9.77 2.86
CA VAL A 26 4.16 -8.42 2.68
C VAL A 26 5.06 -8.31 1.44
N ASP A 27 6.04 -9.20 1.33
CA ASP A 27 7.02 -9.16 0.24
C ASP A 27 6.39 -9.50 -1.12
N VAL A 28 5.37 -10.36 -1.12
CA VAL A 28 4.59 -10.65 -2.33
C VAL A 28 3.80 -9.42 -2.77
N GLY A 29 3.17 -8.72 -1.82
CA GLY A 29 2.49 -7.45 -2.07
C GLY A 29 3.43 -6.39 -2.66
N LEU A 30 4.63 -6.25 -2.09
CA LEU A 30 5.67 -5.34 -2.60
C LEU A 30 6.14 -5.72 -4.00
N CYS A 31 6.39 -7.01 -4.27
CA CYS A 31 6.75 -7.49 -5.60
C CYS A 31 5.66 -7.18 -6.62
N LEU A 32 4.39 -7.39 -6.27
CA LEU A 32 3.25 -7.08 -7.13
C LEU A 32 3.14 -5.58 -7.39
N PHE A 33 3.25 -4.75 -6.36
CA PHE A 33 3.17 -3.30 -6.50
C PHE A 33 4.31 -2.74 -7.36
N ASN A 34 5.54 -3.24 -7.17
CA ASN A 34 6.68 -2.91 -8.04
C ASN A 34 6.48 -3.36 -9.48
N PHE A 35 5.88 -4.53 -9.69
CA PHE A 35 5.50 -4.99 -11.03
C PHE A 35 4.49 -4.03 -11.68
N MET A 36 3.49 -3.57 -10.92
CA MET A 36 2.52 -2.58 -11.39
C MET A 36 3.19 -1.25 -11.75
N LEU A 37 4.09 -0.73 -10.92
CA LEU A 37 4.80 0.52 -11.17
C LEU A 37 5.58 0.48 -12.49
N ARG A 38 6.16 -0.67 -12.83
CA ARG A 38 6.98 -0.83 -14.04
C ARG A 38 6.16 -1.14 -15.31
N ASN A 39 5.10 -1.94 -15.19
CA ASN A 39 4.40 -2.52 -16.35
C ASN A 39 2.96 -2.03 -16.53
N HIS A 40 2.36 -1.46 -15.48
CA HIS A 40 0.96 -1.03 -15.43
C HIS A 40 0.81 0.34 -14.73
N SER A 41 1.78 1.24 -14.89
CA SER A 41 1.80 2.54 -14.20
C SER A 41 0.53 3.36 -14.42
N GLY A 42 -0.08 3.27 -15.60
CA GLY A 42 -1.35 3.92 -15.93
C GLY A 42 -2.57 3.43 -15.12
N SER A 43 -2.47 2.30 -14.43
CA SER A 43 -3.53 1.71 -13.60
C SER A 43 -3.38 2.02 -12.10
N ILE A 44 -2.26 2.62 -11.68
CA ILE A 44 -2.01 2.92 -10.26
C ILE A 44 -2.84 4.12 -9.81
N ARG A 45 -3.50 3.99 -8.67
CA ARG A 45 -4.36 5.01 -8.04
C ARG A 45 -4.03 5.10 -6.56
N THR A 46 -4.60 6.11 -5.90
CA THR A 46 -4.51 6.32 -4.45
C THR A 46 -4.84 5.06 -3.66
N ASP A 47 -5.86 4.30 -4.08
CA ASP A 47 -6.29 3.09 -3.37
C ASP A 47 -5.21 2.02 -3.29
N HIS A 48 -4.37 1.88 -4.34
CA HIS A 48 -3.25 0.93 -4.31
C HIS A 48 -2.19 1.34 -3.30
N TYR A 49 -1.92 2.65 -3.17
CA TYR A 49 -1.02 3.17 -2.14
C TYR A 49 -1.60 2.97 -0.74
N THR A 50 -2.90 3.23 -0.53
CA THR A 50 -3.57 2.93 0.74
C THR A 50 -3.41 1.46 1.13
N CYS A 51 -3.62 0.54 0.19
CA CYS A 51 -3.42 -0.90 0.45
C CYS A 51 -1.99 -1.23 0.87
N MET A 52 -1.00 -0.62 0.20
CA MET A 52 0.41 -0.86 0.49
C MET A 52 0.83 -0.27 1.84
N VAL A 53 0.35 0.93 2.19
CA VAL A 53 0.61 1.56 3.48
C VAL A 53 -0.02 0.76 4.61
N ASP A 54 -1.27 0.28 4.46
CA ASP A 54 -1.90 -0.63 5.43
C ASP A 54 -1.09 -1.93 5.60
N LEU A 55 -0.72 -2.56 4.49
CA LEU A 55 0.06 -3.80 4.47
C LEU A 55 1.41 -3.65 5.17
N LEU A 56 2.15 -2.57 4.89
CA LEU A 56 3.45 -2.28 5.52
C LEU A 56 3.26 -1.91 7.00
N GLY A 57 2.27 -1.07 7.30
CA GLY A 57 1.99 -0.60 8.65
C GLY A 57 1.61 -1.73 9.59
N ARG A 58 0.71 -2.63 9.16
CA ARG A 58 0.34 -3.83 9.94
C ARG A 58 1.51 -4.78 10.15
N ALA A 59 2.45 -4.83 9.21
CA ALA A 59 3.67 -5.63 9.32
C ALA A 59 4.77 -5.00 10.20
N GLY A 60 4.57 -3.78 10.72
CA GLY A 60 5.57 -3.06 11.52
C GLY A 60 6.64 -2.37 10.69
N ARG A 61 6.50 -2.34 9.35
CA ARG A 61 7.43 -1.67 8.43
C ARG A 61 7.04 -0.21 8.25
N LEU A 62 6.90 0.52 9.36
CA LEU A 62 6.32 1.87 9.39
C LEU A 62 7.15 2.88 8.61
N ASP A 63 8.48 2.81 8.68
CA ASP A 63 9.36 3.71 7.92
C ASP A 63 9.18 3.50 6.41
N GLU A 64 9.06 2.25 5.96
CA GLU A 64 8.80 1.95 4.55
C GLU A 64 7.40 2.42 4.13
N ALA A 65 6.41 2.28 5.01
CA ALA A 65 5.07 2.80 4.76
C ALA A 65 5.10 4.33 4.61
N TYR A 66 5.84 5.02 5.46
CA TYR A 66 5.98 6.48 5.41
C TYR A 66 6.77 6.96 4.19
N GLU A 67 7.88 6.30 3.84
CA GLU A 67 8.62 6.62 2.61
C GLU A 67 7.76 6.39 1.37
N LEU A 68 6.89 5.36 1.37
CA LEU A 68 5.95 5.14 0.28
C LEU A 68 4.99 6.32 0.09
N ILE A 69 4.54 6.95 1.18
CA ILE A 69 3.70 8.16 1.13
C ILE A 69 4.50 9.33 0.54
N LYS A 70 5.75 9.50 0.96
CA LYS A 70 6.61 10.61 0.50
C LYS A 70 6.97 10.56 -0.97
N ILE A 71 7.07 9.37 -1.57
CA ILE A 71 7.38 9.22 -3.00
C ILE A 71 6.14 9.32 -3.91
N MET A 72 4.94 9.52 -3.34
CA MET A 72 3.72 9.68 -4.12
C MET A 72 3.79 10.93 -5.00
N THR A 73 3.35 10.81 -6.25
CA THR A 73 3.30 11.95 -7.19
C THR A 73 1.99 12.74 -7.14
N PHE A 74 1.11 12.40 -6.19
CA PHE A 74 -0.19 13.03 -5.99
C PHE A 74 -0.49 13.10 -4.49
N GLU A 75 -1.38 14.01 -4.11
CA GLU A 75 -1.69 14.29 -2.72
C GLU A 75 -2.19 13.01 -1.99
N PRO A 76 -1.57 12.62 -0.87
CA PRO A 76 -2.03 11.50 -0.07
C PRO A 76 -3.44 11.77 0.47
N SER A 77 -4.34 10.80 0.34
CA SER A 77 -5.68 10.94 0.91
C SER A 77 -5.68 10.73 2.43
N HIS A 78 -6.72 11.21 3.11
CA HIS A 78 -6.95 10.91 4.53
C HIS A 78 -6.94 9.39 4.84
N GLY A 79 -7.37 8.56 3.89
CA GLY A 79 -7.34 7.10 4.04
C GLY A 79 -5.91 6.54 4.14
N ILE A 80 -4.95 7.14 3.44
CA ILE A 80 -3.54 6.74 3.48
C ILE A 80 -2.93 7.07 4.85
N TRP A 81 -3.14 8.28 5.35
CA TRP A 81 -2.67 8.67 6.69
C TRP A 81 -3.35 7.86 7.79
N GLY A 82 -4.64 7.57 7.64
CA GLY A 82 -5.38 6.68 8.55
C GLY A 82 -4.80 5.25 8.58
N ALA A 83 -4.37 4.72 7.43
CA ALA A 83 -3.70 3.42 7.37
C ALA A 83 -2.33 3.43 8.09
N LEU A 84 -1.53 4.47 7.88
CA LEU A 84 -0.25 4.62 8.59
C LEU A 84 -0.47 4.76 10.10
N LEU A 85 -1.42 5.60 10.52
CA LEU A 85 -1.79 5.77 11.92
C LEU A 85 -2.22 4.46 12.56
N GLY A 86 -3.03 3.65 11.86
CA GLY A 86 -3.42 2.31 12.31
C GLY A 86 -2.21 1.42 12.59
N GLY A 87 -1.22 1.42 11.70
CA GLY A 87 0.05 0.73 11.91
C GLY A 87 0.83 1.28 13.11
N CYS A 88 0.95 2.61 13.23
CA CYS A 88 1.64 3.27 14.33
C CYS A 88 1.04 2.93 15.70
N VAL A 89 -0.29 2.85 15.80
CA VAL A 89 -0.99 2.44 17.03
C VAL A 89 -0.67 0.99 17.40
N ILE A 90 -0.64 0.08 16.42
CA ILE A 90 -0.34 -1.34 16.66
C ILE A 90 1.10 -1.54 17.16
N HIS A 91 2.04 -0.76 16.65
CA HIS A 91 3.48 -0.91 16.91
C HIS A 91 4.06 0.19 17.82
N GLU A 92 3.19 0.96 18.49
CA GLU A 92 3.54 1.98 19.49
C GLU A 92 4.51 3.07 18.99
N ASN A 93 4.47 3.41 17.70
CA ASN A 93 5.29 4.48 17.13
C ASN A 93 4.61 5.85 17.30
N MET A 94 4.89 6.52 18.41
CA MET A 94 4.28 7.82 18.74
C MET A 94 4.65 8.92 17.73
N GLU A 95 5.89 8.98 17.26
CA GLU A 95 6.35 10.05 16.37
C GLU A 95 5.60 10.04 15.03
N LEU A 96 5.58 8.89 14.34
CA LEU A 96 4.83 8.75 13.10
C LEU A 96 3.31 8.76 13.34
N GLY A 97 2.85 8.31 14.50
CA GLY A 97 1.45 8.38 14.91
C GLY A 97 0.95 9.82 15.00
N GLU A 98 1.67 10.69 15.72
CA GLU A 98 1.33 12.11 15.82
C GLU A 98 1.39 12.83 14.47
N LEU A 99 2.38 12.50 13.64
CA LEU A 99 2.50 13.05 12.29
C LEU A 99 1.29 12.67 11.43
N SER A 100 0.86 11.41 11.50
CA SER A 100 -0.26 10.88 10.69
C SER A 100 -1.63 11.38 11.14
N ALA A 101 -1.73 11.95 12.35
CA ALA A 101 -2.99 12.43 12.94
C ALA A 101 -3.25 13.94 12.70
N ARG A 102 -2.35 14.63 11.99
CA ARG A 102 -2.48 16.05 11.64
C ARG A 102 -3.34 16.27 10.40
#